data_AF-B9TKJ8-F1
#
_entry.id   AF-B9TKJ8-F1
#
_cell.length_a   1.000
_cell.length_b   1.000
_cell.length_c   1.000
_cell.angle_alpha   90.00
_cell.angle_beta   90.00
_cell.angle_gamma   90.00
#
_symmetry.space_group_name_H-M   'P 1'
#
loop_
_entity.id
_entity.type
_entity.pdbx_description
1 polymer ?
#
loop_
_entity_poly.entity_id
_entity_poly.type
_entity_poly.pdbx_seq_one_letter_code
_entity_poly.pdbx_strand_id
1 'polypeptide(L)'
;MASNAITAPTYDPTSTAKALADKYVSGMQTQLTNQTKAASDTAKALSTLGSAISAFQTSLASLAGVGHSMLAQSATLSDTTLGTATAKSTATPGTYSVFVKQVATPSQLAYNVADYDLSGEQQPDGTYKPGTLKLNLADPADPAATPVTINVDLAAADADKNGTLTARELAAAINQSGDNVGKVTAGIVTIGTGASATSRLVLTSANTGAANTISLDTSGVLNANLKTALDAAPTVTSTAQDAIVNFGDPSDPTTEVKQASNTFTNIDGVAFTATKAQAPGATPITLTVASNASGTTANVQAFVDAYNKLKSALDGLVSAGNPDSDVAAGAFAHDSGVTA
;
A
#
# COMPACT_ATOMS: atom_id res chain seq x y z
N MET A 1 -68.42 63.24 -42.88
CA MET A 1 -67.13 63.51 -42.20
C MET A 1 -66.70 62.24 -41.49
N ALA A 2 -65.68 61.57 -42.00
CA ALA A 2 -65.00 60.47 -41.31
C ALA A 2 -63.51 60.71 -41.52
N SER A 3 -62.84 61.21 -40.47
CA SER A 3 -61.38 61.34 -40.48
C SER A 3 -60.79 59.96 -40.29
N ASN A 4 -60.33 59.33 -41.38
CA ASN A 4 -59.46 58.18 -41.27
C ASN A 4 -58.12 58.67 -40.71
N ALA A 5 -57.96 58.49 -39.39
CA ALA A 5 -56.69 58.69 -38.73
C ALA A 5 -55.66 57.79 -39.41
N ILE A 6 -54.62 58.40 -39.98
CA ILE A 6 -53.41 57.69 -40.37
C ILE A 6 -52.77 57.23 -39.06
N THR A 7 -53.05 56.00 -38.64
CA THR A 7 -52.20 55.32 -37.66
C THR A 7 -50.87 55.06 -38.35
N ALA A 8 -49.92 55.98 -38.16
CA ALA A 8 -48.53 55.73 -38.47
C ALA A 8 -48.14 54.41 -37.78
N PRO A 9 -47.40 53.49 -38.43
CA PRO A 9 -46.89 52.33 -37.74
C PRO A 9 -46.16 52.83 -36.49
N THR A 10 -46.54 52.31 -35.33
CA THR A 10 -45.89 52.60 -34.06
C THR A 10 -44.47 52.04 -34.16
N TYR A 11 -43.59 52.80 -34.81
CA TYR A 11 -42.16 52.58 -34.82
C TYR A 11 -41.74 52.82 -33.38
N ASP A 12 -41.60 51.74 -32.63
CA ASP A 12 -40.80 51.80 -31.42
C ASP A 12 -39.34 51.83 -31.90
N PRO A 13 -38.69 53.00 -31.83
CA PRO A 13 -37.32 53.15 -32.32
C PRO A 13 -36.36 52.23 -31.56
N THR A 14 -36.69 51.84 -30.33
CA THR A 14 -35.83 50.99 -29.51
C THR A 14 -35.87 49.53 -29.99
N SER A 15 -37.03 48.93 -30.20
CA SER A 15 -37.14 47.57 -30.75
C SER A 15 -36.62 47.45 -32.18
N THR A 16 -36.84 48.47 -33.02
CA THR A 16 -36.33 48.46 -34.40
C THR A 16 -34.82 48.63 -34.46
N ALA A 17 -34.25 49.55 -33.68
CA ALA A 17 -32.81 49.71 -33.55
C ALA A 17 -32.14 48.45 -32.98
N LYS A 18 -32.78 47.80 -32.00
CA LYS A 18 -32.33 46.52 -31.44
C LYS A 18 -32.32 45.41 -32.50
N ALA A 19 -33.41 45.24 -33.26
CA ALA A 19 -33.49 44.21 -34.30
C ALA A 19 -32.45 44.40 -35.42
N LEU A 20 -32.16 45.66 -35.80
CA LEU A 20 -31.14 45.96 -36.79
C LEU A 20 -29.72 45.72 -36.25
N ALA A 21 -29.47 46.09 -34.99
CA ALA A 21 -28.21 45.80 -34.30
C ALA A 21 -27.99 44.29 -34.14
N ASP A 22 -29.00 43.54 -33.71
CA ASP A 22 -28.98 42.08 -33.60
C ASP A 22 -28.68 41.44 -34.98
N LYS A 23 -29.31 41.91 -36.06
CA LYS A 23 -29.06 41.45 -37.42
C LYS A 23 -27.66 41.82 -37.94
N TYR A 24 -27.14 42.98 -37.55
CA TYR A 24 -25.79 43.43 -37.91
C TYR A 24 -24.72 42.53 -37.27
N VAL A 25 -24.92 42.10 -36.02
CA VAL A 25 -23.96 41.24 -35.30
C VAL A 25 -24.18 39.74 -35.50
N SER A 26 -25.37 39.30 -35.96
CA SER A 26 -25.74 37.87 -36.02
C SER A 26 -24.83 37.02 -36.90
N GLY A 27 -24.33 37.55 -38.03
CA GLY A 27 -23.40 36.85 -38.92
C GLY A 27 -22.05 36.60 -38.25
N MET A 28 -21.49 37.63 -37.62
CA MET A 28 -20.24 37.53 -36.85
C MET A 28 -20.41 36.63 -35.63
N GLN A 29 -21.55 36.73 -34.93
CA GLN A 29 -21.85 35.90 -33.78
C GLN A 29 -22.00 34.42 -34.16
N THR A 30 -22.65 34.13 -35.29
CA THR A 30 -22.72 32.77 -35.86
C THR A 30 -21.33 32.24 -36.21
N GLN A 31 -20.50 33.03 -36.90
CA GLN A 31 -19.16 32.62 -37.26
C GLN A 31 -18.28 32.35 -36.04
N LEU A 32 -18.30 33.25 -35.05
CA LEU A 32 -17.59 33.06 -33.78
C LEU A 32 -18.10 31.82 -33.04
N THR A 33 -19.41 31.63 -32.96
CA THR A 33 -20.02 30.43 -32.34
C THR A 33 -19.54 29.15 -33.02
N ASN A 34 -19.50 29.12 -34.36
CA ASN A 34 -19.01 27.96 -35.10
C ASN A 34 -17.52 27.71 -34.87
N GLN A 35 -16.68 28.75 -34.83
CA GLN A 35 -15.25 28.62 -34.53
C GLN A 35 -15.02 28.15 -33.08
N THR A 36 -15.71 28.73 -32.10
CA THR A 36 -15.64 28.31 -30.70
C THR A 36 -16.10 26.88 -30.53
N LYS A 37 -17.18 26.47 -31.20
CA LYS A 37 -17.66 25.08 -31.19
C LYS A 37 -16.63 24.14 -31.78
N ALA A 38 -16.09 24.44 -32.96
CA ALA A 38 -15.04 23.63 -33.60
C ALA A 38 -13.82 23.47 -32.69
N ALA A 39 -13.29 24.57 -32.14
CA ALA A 39 -12.14 24.53 -31.23
C ALA A 39 -12.42 23.72 -29.94
N SER A 40 -13.60 23.88 -29.35
CA SER A 40 -14.04 23.08 -28.20
C SER A 40 -14.13 21.59 -28.53
N ASP A 41 -14.69 21.24 -29.69
CA ASP A 41 -14.85 19.85 -30.12
C ASP A 41 -13.48 19.21 -30.42
N THR A 42 -12.56 19.95 -31.07
CA THR A 42 -11.16 19.54 -31.26
C THR A 42 -10.44 19.32 -29.94
N ALA A 43 -10.58 20.24 -28.97
CA ALA A 43 -9.94 20.09 -27.66
C ALA A 43 -10.44 18.85 -26.91
N LYS A 44 -11.75 18.59 -26.92
CA LYS A 44 -12.35 17.37 -26.35
C LYS A 44 -11.83 16.12 -27.06
N ALA A 45 -11.79 16.14 -28.38
CA ALA A 45 -11.29 15.04 -29.19
C ALA A 45 -9.82 14.71 -28.89
N LEU A 46 -8.96 15.73 -28.75
CA LEU A 46 -7.55 15.55 -28.40
C LEU A 46 -7.39 14.99 -26.98
N SER A 47 -8.24 15.42 -26.02
CA SER A 47 -8.27 14.86 -24.67
C SER A 47 -8.71 13.39 -24.66
N THR A 48 -9.72 13.01 -25.46
CA THR A 48 -10.14 11.63 -25.64
C THR A 48 -9.04 10.77 -26.25
N LEU A 49 -8.40 11.26 -27.32
CA LEU A 49 -7.27 10.58 -27.96
C LEU A 49 -6.11 10.39 -26.99
N GLY A 50 -5.71 11.45 -26.28
CA GLY A 50 -4.66 11.38 -25.27
C GLY A 50 -4.96 10.35 -24.18
N SER A 51 -6.19 10.33 -23.68
CA SER A 51 -6.63 9.34 -22.67
C SER A 51 -6.58 7.91 -23.20
N ALA A 52 -7.02 7.69 -24.45
CA ALA A 52 -6.98 6.37 -25.09
C ALA A 52 -5.54 5.87 -25.31
N ILE A 53 -4.63 6.76 -25.75
CA ILE A 53 -3.21 6.46 -25.91
C ILE A 53 -2.57 6.15 -24.55
N SER A 54 -2.82 6.96 -23.53
CA SER A 54 -2.30 6.72 -22.18
C SER A 54 -2.78 5.38 -21.61
N ALA A 55 -4.06 5.06 -21.78
CA ALA A 55 -4.61 3.77 -21.36
C ALA A 55 -3.95 2.59 -22.09
N PHE A 56 -3.73 2.71 -23.40
CA PHE A 56 -3.02 1.69 -24.18
C PHE A 56 -1.56 1.55 -23.77
N GLN A 57 -0.86 2.65 -23.52
CA GLN A 57 0.52 2.66 -23.01
C GLN A 57 0.61 1.98 -21.64
N THR A 58 -0.33 2.24 -20.72
CA THR A 58 -0.38 1.56 -19.42
C THR A 58 -0.60 0.06 -19.59
N SER A 59 -1.49 -0.35 -20.49
CA SER A 59 -1.70 -1.77 -20.80
C SER A 59 -0.42 -2.42 -21.33
N LEU A 60 0.25 -1.80 -22.31
CA LEU A 60 1.54 -2.26 -22.84
C LEU A 60 2.61 -2.39 -21.75
N ALA A 61 2.71 -1.40 -20.85
CA ALA A 61 3.66 -1.45 -19.75
C ALA A 61 3.38 -2.62 -18.78
N SER A 62 2.11 -2.96 -18.55
CA SER A 62 1.73 -4.09 -17.69
C SER A 62 1.99 -5.47 -18.31
N LEU A 63 2.21 -5.53 -19.63
CA LEU A 63 2.34 -6.77 -20.41
C LEU A 63 3.77 -7.01 -20.91
N ALA A 64 4.48 -5.94 -21.25
CA ALA A 64 5.82 -5.95 -21.84
C ALA A 64 6.85 -5.12 -21.04
N GLY A 65 6.46 -4.53 -19.91
CA GLY A 65 7.37 -3.82 -19.02
C GLY A 65 8.34 -4.76 -18.29
N VAL A 66 9.36 -4.18 -17.66
CA VAL A 66 10.36 -4.93 -16.90
C VAL A 66 9.68 -5.75 -15.79
N GLY A 67 9.90 -7.07 -15.80
CA GLY A 67 9.27 -7.99 -14.85
C GLY A 67 7.88 -8.49 -15.25
N HIS A 68 7.34 -8.03 -16.38
CA HIS A 68 6.07 -8.47 -16.94
C HIS A 68 6.30 -9.26 -18.24
N SER A 69 5.38 -10.18 -18.53
CA SER A 69 5.37 -10.93 -19.78
C SER A 69 3.96 -11.31 -20.15
N MET A 70 3.72 -11.44 -21.45
CA MET A 70 2.54 -12.10 -21.97
C MET A 70 2.46 -13.54 -21.45
N LEU A 71 3.61 -14.23 -21.37
CA LEU A 71 3.70 -15.58 -20.85
C LEU A 71 3.53 -15.56 -19.32
N ALA A 72 2.46 -16.17 -18.87
CA ALA A 72 2.22 -16.40 -17.46
C ALA A 72 2.77 -17.78 -17.05
N GLN A 73 3.47 -17.81 -15.92
CA GLN A 73 3.83 -19.03 -15.21
C GLN A 73 3.01 -19.10 -13.92
N SER A 74 2.82 -20.30 -13.39
CA SER A 74 2.21 -20.53 -12.09
C SER A 74 3.15 -21.33 -11.20
N ALA A 75 3.07 -21.09 -9.90
CA ALA A 75 3.64 -21.97 -8.89
C ALA A 75 2.50 -22.43 -7.97
N THR A 76 2.37 -23.74 -7.78
CA THR A 76 1.29 -24.34 -7.00
C THR A 76 1.86 -25.31 -5.99
N LEU A 77 1.36 -25.26 -4.76
CA LEU A 77 1.71 -26.21 -3.70
C LEU A 77 0.73 -27.38 -3.70
N SER A 78 1.22 -28.58 -3.39
CA SER A 78 0.37 -29.75 -3.17
C SER A 78 -0.52 -29.61 -1.92
N ASP A 79 -0.14 -28.75 -0.97
CA ASP A 79 -0.94 -28.37 0.19
C ASP A 79 -0.89 -26.85 0.38
N THR A 80 -2.00 -26.18 0.10
CA THR A 80 -2.13 -24.71 0.20
C THR A 80 -2.40 -24.23 1.63
N THR A 81 -2.61 -25.13 2.59
CA THR A 81 -2.78 -24.75 4.01
C THR A 81 -1.45 -24.36 4.67
N LEU A 82 -0.34 -24.77 4.07
CA LEU A 82 1.02 -24.51 4.56
C LEU A 82 1.63 -23.22 3.99
N GLY A 83 1.03 -22.65 2.94
CA GLY A 83 1.53 -21.43 2.35
C GLY A 83 0.96 -21.12 0.97
N THR A 84 1.63 -20.18 0.31
CA THR A 84 1.33 -19.79 -1.08
C THR A 84 2.62 -19.76 -1.89
N ALA A 85 2.51 -19.91 -3.20
CA ALA A 85 3.64 -19.77 -4.11
C ALA A 85 3.24 -18.92 -5.32
N THR A 86 4.17 -18.13 -5.82
CA THR A 86 4.00 -17.33 -7.02
C THR A 86 5.21 -17.52 -7.94
N ALA A 87 4.99 -17.46 -9.24
CA ALA A 87 6.03 -17.60 -10.25
C ALA A 87 6.06 -16.33 -11.12
N LYS A 88 7.27 -15.84 -11.39
CA LYS A 88 7.55 -14.87 -12.43
C LYS A 88 7.49 -15.56 -13.79
N SER A 89 7.30 -14.78 -14.84
CA SER A 89 7.32 -15.26 -16.23
C SER A 89 8.62 -15.94 -16.65
N THR A 90 9.72 -15.65 -15.95
CA THR A 90 11.05 -16.25 -16.16
C THR A 90 11.25 -17.56 -15.41
N ALA A 91 10.30 -17.98 -14.56
CA ALA A 91 10.43 -19.20 -13.79
C ALA A 91 10.41 -20.43 -14.70
N THR A 92 11.42 -21.28 -14.59
CA THR A 92 11.50 -22.52 -15.37
C THR A 92 10.51 -23.55 -14.82
N PRO A 93 9.71 -24.22 -15.67
CA PRO A 93 8.85 -25.31 -15.23
C PRO A 93 9.64 -26.43 -14.55
N GLY A 94 9.10 -26.94 -13.45
CA GLY A 94 9.78 -27.94 -12.64
C GLY A 94 9.00 -28.26 -11.36
N THR A 95 9.41 -29.32 -10.67
CA THR A 95 8.85 -29.71 -9.38
C THR A 95 9.93 -29.69 -8.32
N TYR A 96 9.58 -29.15 -7.15
CA TYR A 96 10.49 -28.98 -6.03
C TYR A 96 9.88 -29.59 -4.78
N SER A 97 10.66 -30.37 -4.04
CA SER A 97 10.29 -30.84 -2.70
C SER A 97 10.54 -29.72 -1.69
N VAL A 98 9.55 -29.39 -0.88
CA VAL A 98 9.62 -28.34 0.12
C VAL A 98 9.14 -28.89 1.46
N PHE A 99 9.90 -28.68 2.52
CA PHE A 99 9.48 -29.02 3.87
C PHE A 99 9.61 -27.81 4.80
N VAL A 100 8.51 -27.38 5.41
CA VAL A 100 8.50 -26.24 6.33
C VAL A 100 8.71 -26.72 7.76
N LYS A 101 9.92 -26.54 8.31
CA LYS A 101 10.24 -26.89 9.71
C LYS A 101 9.68 -25.86 10.68
N GLN A 102 9.82 -24.59 10.32
CA GLN A 102 9.49 -23.46 11.20
C GLN A 102 9.09 -22.24 10.38
N VAL A 103 8.13 -21.47 10.87
CA VAL A 103 7.80 -20.14 10.35
C VAL A 103 8.42 -19.06 11.22
N ALA A 104 8.85 -17.98 10.60
CA ALA A 104 9.36 -16.82 11.30
C ALA A 104 8.21 -16.11 12.02
N THR A 105 8.45 -15.73 13.26
CA THR A 105 7.51 -14.98 14.09
C THR A 105 8.19 -13.75 14.67
N PRO A 106 7.44 -12.66 14.91
CA PRO A 106 7.98 -11.47 15.55
C PRO A 106 8.06 -11.68 17.07
N SER A 107 8.90 -10.91 17.74
CA SER A 107 8.88 -10.85 19.20
C SER A 107 7.65 -10.09 19.66
N GLN A 108 6.89 -10.66 20.61
CA GLN A 108 5.81 -9.97 21.29
C GLN A 108 5.84 -10.24 22.80
N LEU A 109 6.01 -9.16 23.56
CA LEU A 109 6.13 -9.17 25.02
C LEU A 109 5.06 -8.29 25.66
N ALA A 110 4.49 -8.74 26.76
CA ALA A 110 3.55 -7.96 27.56
C ALA A 110 4.06 -7.74 28.98
N TYR A 111 4.10 -6.47 29.40
CA TYR A 111 4.51 -6.01 30.72
C TYR A 111 3.31 -5.47 31.49
N ASN A 112 3.28 -5.72 32.80
CA ASN A 112 2.30 -5.11 33.69
C ASN A 112 2.83 -3.75 34.11
N VAL A 113 2.25 -2.69 33.57
CA VAL A 113 2.67 -1.30 33.82
C VAL A 113 1.47 -0.57 34.41
N ALA A 114 1.63 -0.10 35.64
CA ALA A 114 0.66 0.73 36.32
C ALA A 114 0.91 2.22 36.01
N ASP A 115 0.27 3.11 36.77
CA ASP A 115 0.60 4.52 36.78
C ASP A 115 1.69 4.74 37.84
N TYR A 116 2.77 5.45 37.47
CA TYR A 116 3.93 5.66 38.32
C TYR A 116 4.11 7.13 38.63
N ASP A 117 4.04 7.48 39.91
CA ASP A 117 4.38 8.82 40.40
C ASP A 117 5.87 9.11 40.20
N LEU A 118 6.18 10.20 39.52
CA LEU A 118 7.52 10.71 39.21
C LEU A 118 7.97 11.82 40.17
N SER A 119 7.20 12.13 41.21
CA SER A 119 7.52 13.20 42.18
C SER A 119 8.90 13.05 42.81
N GLY A 120 9.37 11.82 43.00
CA GLY A 120 10.72 11.50 43.50
C GLY A 120 11.86 11.88 42.53
N GLU A 121 11.55 12.06 41.25
CA GLU A 121 12.49 12.42 40.19
C GLU A 121 12.38 13.89 39.74
N GLN A 122 11.59 14.69 40.47
CA GLN A 122 11.45 16.12 40.23
C GLN A 122 12.75 16.87 40.54
N GLN A 123 13.14 17.76 39.64
CA GLN A 123 14.29 18.63 39.76
C GLN A 123 13.91 19.99 40.38
N PRO A 124 14.87 20.76 40.92
CA PRO A 124 14.61 22.08 41.49
C PRO A 124 13.97 23.09 40.52
N ASP A 125 14.10 22.87 39.20
CA ASP A 125 13.49 23.69 38.14
C ASP A 125 12.05 23.29 37.81
N GLY A 126 11.49 22.32 38.54
CA GLY A 126 10.14 21.79 38.35
C GLY A 126 10.00 20.73 37.26
N THR A 127 11.08 20.40 36.53
CA THR A 127 11.07 19.32 35.53
C THR A 127 11.21 17.94 36.17
N TYR A 128 10.67 16.90 35.53
CA TYR A 128 10.85 15.51 35.95
C TYR A 128 11.97 14.87 35.14
N LYS A 129 12.91 14.18 35.81
CA LYS A 129 14.01 13.44 35.14
C LYS A 129 14.02 11.96 35.55
N PRO A 130 13.01 11.17 35.12
CA PRO A 130 12.95 9.75 35.44
C PRO A 130 13.97 8.87 34.69
N GLY A 131 14.78 9.47 33.80
CA GLY A 131 15.87 8.81 33.11
C GLY A 131 15.48 8.28 31.73
N THR A 132 16.14 7.21 31.29
CA THR A 132 15.98 6.66 29.94
C THR A 132 15.73 5.15 30.01
N LEU A 133 14.69 4.70 29.32
CA LEU A 133 14.46 3.28 29.05
C LEU A 133 15.08 2.92 27.71
N LYS A 134 15.79 1.78 27.65
CA LYS A 134 16.32 1.25 26.40
C LYS A 134 15.58 -0.02 25.99
N LEU A 135 15.21 -0.10 24.73
CA LEU A 135 14.71 -1.32 24.12
C LEU A 135 15.78 -1.83 23.16
N ASN A 136 16.17 -3.09 23.28
CA ASN A 136 17.13 -3.72 22.39
C ASN A 136 16.44 -4.79 21.54
N LEU A 137 16.77 -4.82 20.25
CA LEU A 137 16.47 -5.93 19.36
C LEU A 137 17.78 -6.65 19.03
N ALA A 138 17.88 -7.91 19.42
CA ALA A 138 19.04 -8.76 19.14
C ALA A 138 18.65 -10.24 19.15
N ASP A 139 19.51 -11.10 18.59
CA ASP A 139 19.38 -12.54 18.76
C ASP A 139 20.06 -12.95 20.08
N PRO A 140 19.32 -13.49 21.07
CA PRO A 140 19.93 -13.94 22.32
C PRO A 140 20.93 -15.09 22.14
N ALA A 141 20.88 -15.82 21.02
CA ALA A 141 21.84 -16.87 20.68
C ALA A 141 23.11 -16.33 20.00
N ASP A 142 23.14 -15.05 19.57
CA ASP A 142 24.31 -14.41 18.97
C ASP A 142 24.74 -13.17 19.77
N PRO A 143 25.46 -13.36 20.88
CA PRO A 143 25.91 -12.24 21.74
C PRO A 143 26.98 -11.36 21.07
N ALA A 144 27.53 -11.76 19.93
CA ALA A 144 28.49 -10.95 19.18
C ALA A 144 27.79 -9.95 18.24
N ALA A 145 26.52 -10.17 17.91
CA ALA A 145 25.74 -9.25 17.10
C ALA A 145 25.51 -7.93 17.85
N THR A 146 25.67 -6.81 17.13
CA THR A 146 25.38 -5.49 17.70
C THR A 146 23.87 -5.31 17.81
N PRO A 147 23.31 -5.08 19.02
CA PRO A 147 21.88 -4.87 19.19
C PRO A 147 21.44 -3.58 18.52
N VAL A 148 20.21 -3.57 18.01
CA VAL A 148 19.54 -2.34 17.64
C VAL A 148 18.90 -1.77 18.90
N THR A 149 19.39 -0.63 19.37
CA THR A 149 18.90 0.04 20.58
C THR A 149 17.97 1.19 20.23
N ILE A 150 16.83 1.26 20.91
CA ILE A 150 15.87 2.36 20.89
C ILE A 150 15.93 3.03 22.26
N ASN A 151 16.37 4.28 22.32
CA ASN A 151 16.35 5.05 23.55
C ASN A 151 15.01 5.77 23.69
N VAL A 152 14.39 5.63 24.86
CA VAL A 152 13.12 6.27 25.20
C VAL A 152 13.37 7.21 26.37
N ASP A 153 13.31 8.50 26.08
CA ASP A 153 13.40 9.54 27.10
C ASP A 153 12.11 9.54 27.94
N LEU A 154 12.23 9.13 29.19
CA LEU A 154 11.07 9.05 30.09
C LEU A 154 10.66 10.44 30.59
N ALA A 155 11.52 11.46 30.51
CA ALA A 155 11.15 12.83 30.84
C ALA A 155 10.17 13.43 29.82
N ALA A 156 10.33 13.05 28.54
CA ALA A 156 9.43 13.44 27.46
C ALA A 156 8.16 12.55 27.38
N ALA A 157 8.12 11.46 28.15
CA ALA A 157 7.01 10.51 28.12
C ALA A 157 5.77 11.03 28.87
N ASP A 158 5.95 11.74 29.99
CA ASP A 158 4.87 12.46 30.69
C ASP A 158 4.46 13.70 29.86
N ALA A 159 3.55 13.47 28.91
CA ALA A 159 3.18 14.45 27.90
C ALA A 159 2.27 15.55 28.45
N ASP A 160 1.45 15.21 29.45
CA ASP A 160 0.54 16.16 30.11
C ASP A 160 1.20 16.90 31.30
N LYS A 161 2.40 16.46 31.70
CA LYS A 161 3.24 17.05 32.76
C LYS A 161 2.58 17.04 34.12
N ASN A 162 1.74 16.03 34.38
CA ASN A 162 1.04 15.88 35.65
C ASN A 162 1.92 15.20 36.74
N GLY A 163 3.13 14.76 36.39
CA GLY A 163 4.07 14.10 37.29
C GLY A 163 3.78 12.61 37.49
N THR A 164 2.89 12.01 36.69
CA THR A 164 2.54 10.59 36.72
C THR A 164 2.75 9.98 35.34
N LEU A 165 3.64 9.00 35.21
CA LEU A 165 3.82 8.27 33.97
C LEU A 165 2.82 7.12 33.87
N THR A 166 1.89 7.21 32.92
CA THR A 166 0.95 6.13 32.63
C THR A 166 1.52 5.12 31.62
N ALA A 167 0.95 3.91 31.59
CA ALA A 167 1.32 2.92 30.57
C ALA A 167 1.07 3.44 29.14
N ARG A 168 0.01 4.23 28.93
CA ARG A 168 -0.34 4.83 27.63
C ARG A 168 0.73 5.80 27.16
N GLU A 169 1.21 6.65 28.06
CA GLU A 169 2.28 7.60 27.79
C GLU A 169 3.60 6.89 27.49
N LEU A 170 3.93 5.84 28.25
CA LEU A 170 5.09 5.01 27.95
C LEU A 170 4.99 4.37 26.55
N ALA A 171 3.84 3.82 26.19
CA ALA A 171 3.62 3.28 24.85
C ALA A 171 3.76 4.36 23.76
N ALA A 172 3.20 5.55 23.99
CA ALA A 172 3.30 6.67 23.08
C ALA A 172 4.76 7.13 22.93
N ALA A 173 5.52 7.21 24.02
CA ALA A 173 6.94 7.59 24.02
C ALA A 173 7.80 6.58 23.27
N ILE A 174 7.54 5.27 23.43
CA ILE A 174 8.23 4.23 22.65
C ILE A 174 7.95 4.40 21.16
N ASN A 175 6.69 4.56 20.77
CA ASN A 175 6.30 4.72 19.37
C ASN A 175 6.86 5.98 18.72
N GLN A 176 6.97 7.07 19.49
CA GLN A 176 7.44 8.38 19.02
C GLN A 176 8.95 8.58 19.17
N SER A 177 9.67 7.64 19.79
CA SER A 177 11.13 7.73 19.90
C SER A 177 11.76 7.84 18.50
N GLY A 178 12.67 8.80 18.34
CA GLY A 178 13.40 9.01 17.10
C GLY A 178 14.25 7.79 16.68
N ASP A 179 14.66 6.97 17.65
CA ASP A 179 15.42 5.74 17.39
C ASP A 179 14.52 4.57 16.94
N ASN A 180 13.22 4.64 17.20
CA ASN A 180 12.30 3.54 16.92
C ASN A 180 12.12 3.33 15.42
N VAL A 181 11.92 4.39 14.63
CA VAL A 181 11.81 4.34 13.15
C VAL A 181 10.95 3.16 12.64
N GLY A 182 9.88 2.82 13.36
CA GLY A 182 8.98 1.70 13.03
C GLY A 182 9.53 0.28 13.33
N LYS A 183 10.56 0.11 14.15
CA LYS A 183 11.14 -1.19 14.52
C LYS A 183 10.31 -1.94 15.57
N VAL A 184 9.72 -1.22 16.51
CA VAL A 184 8.83 -1.75 17.56
C VAL A 184 7.54 -0.94 17.60
N THR A 185 6.42 -1.63 17.72
CA THR A 185 5.12 -1.03 18.03
C THR A 185 4.78 -1.33 19.48
N ALA A 186 4.48 -0.29 20.25
CA ALA A 186 3.96 -0.37 21.60
C ALA A 186 2.45 -0.11 21.61
N GLY A 187 1.69 -0.97 22.26
CA GLY A 187 0.24 -0.85 22.43
C GLY A 187 -0.18 -1.13 23.86
N ILE A 188 -1.43 -0.80 24.18
CA ILE A 188 -2.03 -1.10 25.48
C ILE A 188 -3.15 -2.11 25.31
N VAL A 189 -3.08 -3.19 26.07
CA VAL A 189 -4.16 -4.16 26.20
C VAL A 189 -4.69 -4.11 27.62
N THR A 190 -5.96 -3.80 27.77
CA THR A 190 -6.64 -3.83 29.06
C THR A 190 -7.23 -5.22 29.27
N ILE A 191 -6.81 -5.92 30.33
CA ILE A 191 -7.31 -7.25 30.68
C ILE A 191 -8.23 -7.13 31.90
N GLY A 192 -9.42 -7.72 31.79
CA GLY A 192 -10.45 -7.69 32.84
C GLY A 192 -11.56 -6.68 32.58
N THR A 193 -12.51 -6.58 33.50
CA THR A 193 -13.66 -5.68 33.43
C THR A 193 -13.83 -4.89 34.72
N GLY A 194 -14.36 -3.67 34.64
CA GLY A 194 -14.63 -2.82 35.80
C GLY A 194 -13.37 -2.43 36.59
N ALA A 195 -13.47 -2.32 37.91
CA ALA A 195 -12.39 -1.87 38.80
C ALA A 195 -11.19 -2.85 38.89
N SER A 196 -11.29 -4.06 38.32
CA SER A 196 -10.19 -5.04 38.27
C SER A 196 -9.45 -5.05 36.93
N ALA A 197 -9.80 -4.15 36.01
CA ALA A 197 -9.12 -4.01 34.74
C ALA A 197 -7.65 -3.59 34.94
N THR A 198 -6.73 -4.31 34.31
CA THR A 198 -5.28 -4.01 34.35
C THR A 198 -4.79 -3.66 32.95
N SER A 199 -4.10 -2.54 32.82
CA SER A 199 -3.45 -2.14 31.57
C SER A 199 -2.11 -2.85 31.43
N ARG A 200 -1.89 -3.50 30.28
CA ARG A 200 -0.63 -4.15 29.94
C ARG A 200 0.00 -3.44 28.75
N LEU A 201 1.26 -3.09 28.90
CA LEU A 201 2.08 -2.60 27.80
C LEU A 201 2.50 -3.79 26.94
N VAL A 202 2.06 -3.82 25.69
CA VAL A 202 2.43 -4.85 24.71
C VAL A 202 3.42 -4.25 23.73
N LEU A 203 4.61 -4.85 23.64
CA LEU A 203 5.65 -4.50 22.70
C LEU A 203 5.69 -5.57 21.61
N THR A 204 5.64 -5.16 20.35
CA THR A 204 5.71 -6.06 19.19
C THR A 204 6.78 -5.58 18.24
N SER A 205 7.69 -6.47 17.84
CA SER A 205 8.65 -6.18 16.79
C SER A 205 7.92 -6.06 15.45
N ALA A 206 8.28 -5.08 14.64
CA ALA A 206 7.75 -4.95 13.29
C ALA A 206 8.22 -6.06 12.35
N ASN A 207 9.41 -6.61 12.61
CA ASN A 207 10.02 -7.66 11.81
C ASN A 207 10.02 -9.01 12.56
N THR A 208 9.90 -10.09 11.79
CA THR A 208 10.08 -11.47 12.23
C THR A 208 11.56 -11.83 12.30
N GLY A 209 11.91 -12.95 12.93
CA GLY A 209 13.29 -13.43 12.98
C GLY A 209 13.93 -13.28 14.37
N ALA A 210 14.89 -14.14 14.67
CA ALA A 210 15.51 -14.24 16.00
C ALA A 210 16.26 -12.95 16.39
N ALA A 211 16.89 -12.28 15.42
CA ALA A 211 17.55 -10.98 15.60
C ALA A 211 16.62 -9.84 16.04
N ASN A 212 15.30 -10.04 15.95
CA ASN A 212 14.30 -9.07 16.35
C ASN A 212 13.68 -9.40 17.72
N THR A 213 14.39 -10.15 18.56
CA THR A 213 13.95 -10.42 19.94
C THR A 213 14.06 -9.15 20.78
N ILE A 214 12.94 -8.70 21.33
CA ILE A 214 12.89 -7.51 22.19
C ILE A 214 13.44 -7.87 23.57
N SER A 215 14.25 -6.97 24.12
CA SER A 215 14.63 -6.96 25.53
C SER A 215 14.65 -5.52 26.05
N LEU A 216 14.45 -5.36 27.36
CA LEU A 216 14.51 -4.05 28.02
C LEU A 216 15.82 -3.92 28.79
N ASP A 217 16.46 -2.77 28.66
CA ASP A 217 17.52 -2.32 29.55
C ASP A 217 17.01 -1.12 30.36
N THR A 218 16.80 -1.38 31.64
CA THR A 218 16.24 -0.43 32.61
C THR A 218 17.33 0.24 33.46
N SER A 219 18.61 0.06 33.13
CA SER A 219 19.73 0.63 33.91
C SER A 219 19.70 2.15 33.99
N GLY A 220 19.10 2.81 32.99
CA GLY A 220 18.88 4.25 32.96
C GLY A 220 17.56 4.73 33.59
N VAL A 221 16.71 3.84 34.09
CA VAL A 221 15.42 4.18 34.70
C VAL A 221 15.61 4.46 36.19
N LEU A 222 15.28 5.67 36.63
CA LEU A 222 15.54 6.12 38.00
C LEU A 222 14.38 5.83 38.96
N ASN A 223 13.14 5.85 38.47
CA ASN A 223 11.98 5.52 39.29
C ASN A 223 11.99 4.03 39.66
N ALA A 224 12.17 3.72 40.94
CA ALA A 224 12.39 2.36 41.42
C ALA A 224 11.18 1.44 41.19
N ASN A 225 9.96 1.97 41.29
CA ASN A 225 8.73 1.18 41.09
C ASN A 225 8.53 0.83 39.61
N LEU A 226 8.76 1.80 38.72
CA LEU A 226 8.73 1.57 37.27
C LEU A 226 9.81 0.57 36.86
N LYS A 227 11.05 0.76 37.34
CA LYS A 227 12.16 -0.16 37.07
C LYS A 227 11.82 -1.58 37.52
N THR A 228 11.30 -1.75 38.73
CA THR A 228 10.87 -3.07 39.24
C THR A 228 9.83 -3.74 38.34
N ALA A 229 8.86 -2.97 37.83
CA ALA A 229 7.82 -3.50 36.96
C ALA A 229 8.33 -3.88 35.56
N LEU A 230 9.31 -3.15 35.02
CA LEU A 230 9.93 -3.43 33.73
C LEU A 230 10.98 -4.54 33.79
N ASP A 231 11.63 -4.74 34.95
CA ASP A 231 12.56 -5.86 35.21
C ASP A 231 11.84 -7.18 35.48
N ALA A 232 10.55 -7.13 35.83
CA ALA A 232 9.75 -8.33 36.00
C ALA A 232 9.66 -9.11 34.69
N ALA A 233 9.72 -10.44 34.77
CA ALA A 233 9.65 -11.30 33.59
C ALA A 233 8.38 -11.01 32.78
N PRO A 234 8.49 -10.63 31.50
CA PRO A 234 7.33 -10.34 30.67
C PRO A 234 6.53 -11.61 30.37
N THR A 235 5.26 -11.42 30.04
CA THR A 235 4.49 -12.48 29.39
C THR A 235 4.88 -12.52 27.90
N VAL A 236 5.57 -13.58 27.49
CA VAL A 236 5.92 -13.82 26.08
C VAL A 236 4.68 -14.35 25.35
N THR A 237 4.15 -13.55 24.42
CA THR A 237 2.96 -13.93 23.62
C THR A 237 3.38 -14.49 22.25
N SER A 238 4.54 -14.06 21.75
CA SER A 238 5.19 -14.63 20.58
C SER A 238 6.71 -14.54 20.73
N THR A 239 7.40 -15.64 20.46
CA THR A 239 8.86 -15.68 20.45
C THR A 239 9.37 -15.25 19.09
N ALA A 240 10.36 -14.36 19.04
CA ALA A 240 11.03 -14.04 17.78
C ALA A 240 11.86 -15.24 17.33
N GLN A 241 11.65 -15.68 16.10
CA GLN A 241 12.40 -16.80 15.53
C GLN A 241 12.43 -16.68 14.01
N ASP A 242 13.44 -17.31 13.40
CA ASP A 242 13.59 -17.36 11.94
C ASP A 242 12.72 -18.46 11.32
N ALA A 243 12.36 -18.30 10.06
CA ALA A 243 11.76 -19.36 9.27
C ALA A 243 12.85 -20.34 8.85
N ILE A 244 12.51 -21.62 8.83
CA ILE A 244 13.39 -22.72 8.45
C ILE A 244 12.63 -23.61 7.47
N VAL A 245 13.14 -23.69 6.23
CA VAL A 245 12.55 -24.49 5.15
C VAL A 245 13.65 -25.29 4.47
N ASN A 246 13.37 -26.56 4.18
CA ASN A 246 14.24 -27.40 3.37
C ASN A 246 13.71 -27.49 1.94
N PHE A 247 14.60 -27.27 0.96
CA PHE A 247 14.32 -27.49 -0.45
C PHE A 247 14.99 -28.79 -0.90
N GLY A 248 14.28 -29.91 -0.83
CA GLY A 248 14.81 -31.24 -1.11
C GLY A 248 14.51 -32.24 0.00
N ASP A 249 15.53 -33.00 0.40
CA ASP A 249 15.46 -33.97 1.50
C ASP A 249 15.52 -33.24 2.85
N PRO A 250 14.47 -33.29 3.69
CA PRO A 250 14.45 -32.62 4.99
C PRO A 250 15.46 -33.20 6.00
N SER A 251 16.00 -34.40 5.75
CA SER A 251 17.04 -35.03 6.56
C SER A 251 18.45 -34.54 6.23
N ASP A 252 18.63 -33.89 5.08
CA ASP A 252 19.90 -33.30 4.66
C ASP A 252 19.99 -31.83 5.12
N PRO A 253 20.89 -31.48 6.05
CA PRO A 253 21.03 -30.10 6.54
C PRO A 253 21.52 -29.12 5.46
N THR A 254 22.11 -29.59 4.35
CA THR A 254 22.60 -28.72 3.27
C THR A 254 21.47 -28.14 2.41
N THR A 255 20.25 -28.69 2.52
CA THR A 255 19.06 -28.19 1.82
C THR A 255 18.29 -27.15 2.64
N GLU A 256 18.75 -26.86 3.85
CA GLU A 256 18.08 -25.96 4.79
C GLU A 256 18.36 -24.49 4.48
N VAL A 257 17.30 -23.71 4.44
CA VAL A 257 17.35 -22.26 4.35
C VAL A 257 16.73 -21.69 5.62
N LYS A 258 17.55 -20.97 6.39
CA LYS A 258 17.15 -20.23 7.57
C LYS A 258 17.20 -18.73 7.29
N GLN A 259 16.10 -18.03 7.54
CA GLN A 259 16.03 -16.58 7.33
C GLN A 259 14.94 -15.93 8.18
N ALA A 260 15.07 -14.62 8.39
CA ALA A 260 14.10 -13.85 9.17
C ALA A 260 12.71 -13.75 8.51
N SER A 261 12.59 -13.91 7.19
CA SER A 261 11.33 -13.78 6.44
C SER A 261 10.64 -15.12 6.19
N ASN A 262 9.30 -15.10 6.16
CA ASN A 262 8.49 -16.25 5.73
C ASN A 262 8.42 -16.42 4.21
N THR A 263 8.92 -15.45 3.43
CA THR A 263 8.97 -15.51 1.97
C THR A 263 10.35 -15.92 1.49
N PHE A 264 10.41 -17.04 0.78
CA PHE A 264 11.60 -17.68 0.23
C PHE A 264 11.66 -17.46 -1.29
N THR A 265 12.80 -16.98 -1.77
CA THR A 265 13.07 -16.74 -3.19
C THR A 265 14.28 -17.55 -3.69
N ASN A 266 14.54 -18.69 -3.06
CA ASN A 266 15.70 -19.55 -3.34
C ASN A 266 15.55 -20.32 -4.67
N ILE A 267 14.32 -20.50 -5.15
CA ILE A 267 14.04 -21.04 -6.48
C ILE A 267 13.97 -19.85 -7.43
N ASP A 268 14.80 -19.83 -8.47
CA ASP A 268 14.86 -18.71 -9.40
C ASP A 268 13.49 -18.46 -10.08
N GLY A 269 13.09 -17.19 -10.09
CA GLY A 269 11.78 -16.78 -10.58
C GLY A 269 10.59 -17.16 -9.69
N VAL A 270 10.76 -17.81 -8.55
CA VAL A 270 9.66 -18.26 -7.68
C VAL A 270 9.74 -17.61 -6.30
N ALA A 271 8.60 -17.20 -5.76
CA ALA A 271 8.47 -16.78 -4.37
C ALA A 271 7.49 -17.70 -3.64
N PHE A 272 7.98 -18.44 -2.66
CA PHE A 272 7.20 -19.29 -1.76
C PHE A 272 7.04 -18.60 -0.41
N THR A 273 5.81 -18.42 0.07
CA THR A 273 5.54 -17.85 1.38
C THR A 273 4.92 -18.90 2.30
N ALA A 274 5.65 -19.29 3.34
CA ALA A 274 5.21 -20.25 4.35
C ALA A 274 4.30 -19.55 5.38
N THR A 275 3.19 -20.19 5.72
CA THR A 275 2.25 -19.69 6.74
C THR A 275 2.13 -20.63 7.93
N LYS A 276 2.53 -21.89 7.77
CA LYS A 276 2.46 -22.91 8.82
C LYS A 276 3.59 -23.93 8.69
N ALA A 277 4.10 -24.36 9.83
CA ALA A 277 5.07 -25.45 9.91
C ALA A 277 4.40 -26.82 9.74
N GLN A 278 5.13 -27.75 9.15
CA GLN A 278 4.75 -29.16 9.08
C GLN A 278 5.08 -29.87 10.38
N ALA A 279 4.35 -30.95 10.67
CA ALA A 279 4.68 -31.81 11.81
C ALA A 279 6.05 -32.49 11.58
N PRO A 280 6.86 -32.70 12.63
CA PRO A 280 8.09 -33.47 12.52
C PRO A 280 7.85 -34.85 11.90
N GLY A 281 8.64 -35.22 10.90
CA GLY A 281 8.52 -36.50 10.19
C GLY A 281 7.38 -36.57 9.16
N ALA A 282 6.63 -35.48 8.93
CA ALA A 282 5.69 -35.42 7.83
C ALA A 282 6.40 -35.48 6.47
N THR A 283 5.67 -35.89 5.44
CA THR A 283 6.20 -35.91 4.07
C THR A 283 6.35 -34.47 3.54
N PRO A 284 7.46 -34.13 2.87
CA PRO A 284 7.58 -32.86 2.15
C PRO A 284 6.44 -32.64 1.16
N ILE A 285 6.05 -31.38 0.99
CA ILE A 285 5.09 -30.98 -0.03
C ILE A 285 5.78 -30.71 -1.35
N THR A 286 5.03 -30.81 -2.44
CA THR A 286 5.55 -30.48 -3.77
C THR A 286 5.14 -29.07 -4.16
N LEU A 287 6.11 -28.27 -4.57
CA LEU A 287 5.92 -27.01 -5.28
C LEU A 287 6.13 -27.27 -6.78
N THR A 288 5.06 -27.12 -7.55
CA THR A 288 5.08 -27.30 -9.01
C THR A 288 5.07 -25.95 -9.69
N VAL A 289 6.08 -25.69 -10.53
CA VAL A 289 6.13 -24.57 -11.45
C VAL A 289 5.72 -25.06 -12.83
N ALA A 290 4.75 -24.40 -13.44
CA ALA A 290 4.25 -24.77 -14.76
C ALA A 290 3.83 -23.55 -15.58
N SER A 291 3.62 -23.77 -16.87
CA SER A 291 3.03 -22.76 -17.74
C SER A 291 1.56 -22.54 -17.42
N ASN A 292 1.18 -21.28 -17.28
CA ASN A 292 -0.19 -20.87 -17.01
C ASN A 292 -0.84 -20.41 -18.32
N ALA A 293 -1.41 -21.37 -19.05
CA ALA A 293 -2.05 -21.10 -20.34
C ALA A 293 -3.24 -20.13 -20.22
N SER A 294 -4.07 -20.27 -19.18
CA SER A 294 -5.22 -19.38 -18.97
C SER A 294 -4.80 -17.96 -18.64
N GLY A 295 -3.78 -17.79 -17.78
CA GLY A 295 -3.19 -16.48 -17.50
C GLY A 295 -2.56 -15.84 -18.73
N THR A 296 -1.88 -16.65 -19.56
CA THR A 296 -1.29 -16.18 -20.82
C THR A 296 -2.38 -15.70 -21.79
N THR A 297 -3.46 -16.48 -21.96
CA THR A 297 -4.60 -16.08 -22.79
C THR A 297 -5.28 -14.82 -22.27
N ALA A 298 -5.44 -14.68 -20.94
CA ALA A 298 -6.01 -13.49 -20.34
C ALA A 298 -5.15 -12.23 -20.60
N ASN A 299 -3.83 -12.36 -20.51
CA ASN A 299 -2.89 -11.28 -20.83
C ASN A 299 -3.00 -10.85 -22.31
N VAL A 300 -3.08 -11.83 -23.23
CA VAL A 300 -3.30 -11.56 -24.66
C VAL A 300 -4.64 -10.87 -24.90
N GLN A 301 -5.71 -11.33 -24.24
CA GLN A 301 -7.03 -10.71 -24.38
C GLN A 301 -7.03 -9.27 -23.88
N ALA A 302 -6.40 -8.99 -22.73
CA ALA A 302 -6.30 -7.65 -22.18
C ALA A 302 -5.57 -6.68 -23.14
N PHE A 303 -4.52 -7.16 -23.82
CA PHE A 303 -3.84 -6.39 -24.86
C PHE A 303 -4.77 -6.08 -26.04
N VAL A 304 -5.44 -7.10 -26.57
CA VAL A 304 -6.37 -6.97 -27.71
C VAL A 304 -7.51 -6.00 -27.37
N ASP A 305 -8.05 -6.07 -26.16
CA ASP A 305 -9.11 -5.16 -25.70
C ASP A 305 -8.62 -3.72 -25.61
N ALA A 306 -7.40 -3.50 -25.11
CA ALA A 306 -6.79 -2.17 -25.03
C ALA A 306 -6.54 -1.59 -26.43
N TYR A 307 -6.01 -2.40 -27.35
CA TYR A 307 -5.84 -2.01 -28.75
C TYR A 307 -7.18 -1.68 -29.42
N ASN A 308 -8.19 -2.55 -29.26
CA ASN A 308 -9.51 -2.33 -29.84
C ASN A 308 -10.17 -1.05 -29.31
N LYS A 309 -10.01 -0.75 -28.01
CA LYS A 309 -10.48 0.53 -27.44
C LYS A 309 -9.77 1.73 -28.05
N LEU A 310 -8.46 1.68 -28.21
CA LEU A 310 -7.70 2.74 -28.89
C LEU A 310 -8.19 2.91 -30.34
N LYS A 311 -8.31 1.80 -31.07
CA LYS A 311 -8.79 1.82 -32.45
C LYS A 311 -10.20 2.41 -32.55
N SER A 312 -11.14 1.99 -31.71
CA SER A 312 -12.49 2.54 -31.70
C SER A 312 -12.52 4.03 -31.37
N ALA A 313 -11.64 4.50 -30.48
CA ALA A 313 -11.49 5.93 -30.22
C ALA A 313 -10.98 6.68 -31.46
N LEU A 314 -9.95 6.17 -32.14
CA LEU A 314 -9.46 6.76 -33.38
C LEU A 314 -10.54 6.75 -34.47
N ASP A 315 -11.16 5.61 -34.74
CA ASP A 315 -12.22 5.44 -35.75
C ASP A 315 -13.36 6.43 -35.51
N GLY A 316 -13.80 6.59 -34.26
CA GLY A 316 -14.86 7.55 -33.91
C GLY A 316 -14.43 9.00 -34.13
N LEU A 317 -13.17 9.32 -33.88
CA LEU A 317 -12.62 10.66 -34.06
C LEU A 317 -12.39 11.04 -35.53
N VAL A 318 -12.05 10.08 -36.39
CA VAL A 318 -11.79 10.30 -37.83
C VAL A 318 -12.96 9.93 -38.74
N SER A 319 -14.05 9.40 -38.18
CA SER A 319 -15.23 9.01 -38.96
C SER A 319 -15.76 10.19 -39.76
N ALA A 320 -15.98 9.99 -41.06
CA ALA A 320 -16.62 10.99 -41.94
C ALA A 320 -18.10 11.27 -41.55
N GLY A 321 -18.66 10.52 -40.59
CA GLY A 321 -20.07 10.57 -40.26
C GLY A 321 -20.94 9.84 -41.30
N ASN A 322 -22.24 9.79 -41.04
CA ASN A 322 -23.22 9.29 -42.00
C ASN A 322 -24.49 10.18 -41.92
N PRO A 323 -24.71 11.06 -42.91
CA PRO A 323 -25.90 11.91 -42.98
C PRO A 323 -27.21 11.12 -43.06
N ASP A 324 -27.18 9.95 -43.72
CA ASP A 324 -28.37 9.10 -43.92
C ASP A 324 -28.78 8.37 -42.63
N SER A 325 -27.89 8.31 -41.63
CA SER A 325 -28.11 7.69 -40.32
C SER A 325 -28.07 8.68 -39.15
N ASP A 326 -28.07 9.99 -39.43
CA ASP A 326 -27.94 11.08 -38.45
C ASP A 326 -26.69 10.96 -37.56
N VAL A 327 -25.59 10.42 -38.10
CA VAL A 327 -24.31 10.30 -37.40
C VAL A 327 -23.41 11.47 -37.80
N ALA A 328 -23.12 12.36 -36.86
CA ALA A 328 -22.19 13.46 -37.08
C ALA A 328 -20.76 12.96 -37.38
N ALA A 329 -20.02 13.72 -38.19
CA ALA A 329 -18.60 13.47 -38.43
C ALA A 329 -17.79 13.64 -37.14
N GLY A 330 -16.73 12.86 -36.99
CA GLY A 330 -15.76 12.98 -35.91
C GLY A 330 -14.96 14.30 -36.02
N ALA A 331 -14.43 14.77 -34.90
CA ALA A 331 -13.74 16.06 -34.84
C ALA A 331 -12.47 16.12 -35.72
N PHE A 332 -11.90 14.97 -36.09
CA PHE A 332 -10.72 14.83 -36.95
C PHE A 332 -11.07 14.24 -38.33
N ALA A 333 -12.33 14.21 -38.75
CA ALA A 333 -12.77 13.67 -40.05
C ALA A 333 -12.11 14.33 -41.27
N HIS A 334 -11.56 15.53 -41.09
CA HIS A 334 -10.86 16.29 -42.13
C HIS A 334 -9.39 16.55 -41.77
N ASP A 335 -8.87 15.92 -40.70
CA ASP A 335 -7.49 16.06 -40.26
C ASP A 335 -6.63 14.92 -40.84
N SER A 336 -5.89 15.24 -41.90
CA SER A 336 -5.02 14.29 -42.59
C SER A 336 -3.88 13.75 -41.72
N GLY A 337 -3.51 14.43 -40.63
CA GLY A 337 -2.44 14.00 -39.73
C GLY A 337 -2.83 12.89 -38.77
N VAL A 338 -4.14 12.68 -38.54
CA VAL A 338 -4.68 11.62 -37.69
C VAL A 338 -5.15 10.41 -38.52
N THR A 339 -5.49 10.62 -39.80
CA THR A 339 -5.96 9.57 -40.72
C THR A 339 -4.86 8.82 -41.47
N ALA A 340 -3.62 9.33 -41.48
CA ALA A 340 -2.48 8.76 -42.20
C ALA A 340 -1.70 7.75 -41.34
#